data_AF-A0A9P4GJR4-F1
#
_entry.id   AF-A0A9P4GJR4-F1
#
_cell.length_a   1.000
_cell.length_b   1.000
_cell.length_c   1.000
_cell.angle_alpha   90.00
_cell.angle_beta   90.00
_cell.angle_gamma   90.00
#
_symmetry.space_group_name_H-M   'P 1'
#
loop_
_entity.id
_entity.type
_entity.pdbx_description
1 polymer ?
#
loop_
_entity_poly.entity_id
_entity_poly.type
_entity_poly.pdbx_seq_one_letter_code
_entity_poly.pdbx_strand_id
1 'polypeptide(L)'
;MDPLLATAENVATETTPTPSYTPPNRPGRLWAISDIHLSFKANREALEKLLPHPNDDLILCGDVGESAEHCRVAFTKATECFRQVFWVPGNHELYTLPSQKDHGTRGEQKYLECVEVAREFGILTPEDEYTLWEGEGGPCLIAPIFTLYDYSFRPDHIKLENALEWAREEDIEATDEHLLHPDPYASRIEWCNALLETTERKLSAAVAAHPDVPLIIVGHWPLRQDLVKLFKVPRFSLWCGTKKTEDWHNKYNAKIVISGHLHIRRTDWIDNTRFEEVSLGYPRQWQECQERGLDINDLLREILPGPETPPNEKRDTVWRRYG
;
A
#
# COMPACT_ATOMS: atom_id res chain seq x y z
N MET A 1 -62.06 -34.75 40.04
CA MET A 1 -60.87 -35.23 39.30
C MET A 1 -61.14 -34.92 37.85
N ASP A 2 -60.45 -33.91 37.35
CA ASP A 2 -60.65 -33.34 36.00
C ASP A 2 -59.36 -33.59 35.19
N PRO A 3 -59.40 -34.33 34.08
CA PRO A 3 -58.23 -34.76 33.33
C PRO A 3 -57.90 -33.77 32.21
N LEU A 4 -57.43 -32.57 32.57
CA LEU A 4 -56.95 -31.57 31.60
C LEU A 4 -55.78 -30.76 32.17
N LEU A 5 -54.69 -31.43 32.52
CA LEU A 5 -53.39 -30.80 32.82
C LEU A 5 -52.25 -31.80 32.58
N ALA A 6 -51.93 -32.02 31.31
CA ALA A 6 -50.65 -32.55 30.89
C ALA A 6 -50.40 -32.10 29.47
N THR A 7 -49.44 -31.18 29.30
CA THR A 7 -48.48 -31.02 28.17
C THR A 7 -48.13 -29.56 27.93
N ALA A 8 -47.10 -29.09 28.63
CA ALA A 8 -46.16 -28.02 28.28
C ALA A 8 -45.13 -28.07 29.44
N GLU A 9 -43.82 -28.15 29.29
CA GLU A 9 -42.92 -27.53 28.33
C GLU A 9 -41.66 -28.40 28.22
N ASN A 10 -41.18 -28.64 27.01
CA ASN A 10 -39.77 -28.94 26.73
C ASN A 10 -39.55 -28.65 25.24
N VAL A 11 -39.51 -27.36 24.91
CA VAL A 11 -38.97 -26.92 23.62
C VAL A 11 -37.46 -26.93 23.79
N ALA A 12 -36.84 -28.03 23.34
CA ALA A 12 -35.40 -28.07 23.16
C ALA A 12 -35.02 -26.98 22.16
N THR A 13 -34.14 -26.09 22.57
CA THR A 13 -33.50 -25.11 21.71
C THR A 13 -32.62 -25.85 20.70
N GLU A 14 -33.13 -26.05 19.48
CA GLU A 14 -32.30 -26.38 18.31
C GLU A 14 -31.35 -25.22 18.06
N THR A 15 -30.15 -25.33 18.63
CA THR A 15 -29.01 -24.50 18.26
C THR A 15 -28.55 -24.97 16.89
N THR A 16 -28.85 -24.16 15.87
CA THR A 16 -28.33 -24.35 14.53
C THR A 16 -26.80 -24.31 14.62
N PRO A 17 -26.05 -25.32 14.14
CA PRO A 17 -24.61 -25.26 14.18
C PRO A 17 -24.14 -24.09 13.30
N THR A 18 -23.43 -23.15 13.90
CA THR A 18 -22.64 -22.16 13.16
C THR A 18 -21.76 -22.93 12.18
N PRO A 19 -21.73 -22.59 10.88
CA PRO A 19 -20.87 -23.28 9.94
C PRO A 19 -19.43 -23.17 10.42
N SER A 20 -18.85 -24.30 10.81
CA SER A 20 -17.43 -24.39 11.14
C SER A 20 -16.66 -24.10 9.86
N TYR A 21 -16.17 -22.87 9.73
CA TYR A 21 -15.25 -22.51 8.67
C TYR A 21 -13.97 -23.32 8.87
N THR A 22 -13.86 -24.43 8.15
CA THR A 22 -12.60 -25.17 8.05
C THR A 22 -11.78 -24.38 7.04
N PRO A 23 -10.62 -23.80 7.40
CA PRO A 23 -9.78 -23.10 6.45
C PRO A 23 -9.46 -24.06 5.30
N PRO A 24 -9.67 -23.67 4.04
CA PRO A 24 -9.32 -24.49 2.91
C PRO A 24 -7.85 -24.90 2.96
N ASN A 25 -7.59 -26.13 2.54
CA ASN A 25 -6.32 -26.86 2.65
C ASN A 25 -5.20 -26.34 1.72
N ARG A 26 -5.23 -25.06 1.31
CA ARG A 26 -4.19 -24.43 0.48
C ARG A 26 -3.48 -23.33 1.27
N PRO A 27 -2.15 -23.19 1.15
CA PRO A 27 -1.46 -22.03 1.68
C PRO A 27 -2.04 -20.73 1.06
N GLY A 28 -2.14 -19.69 1.87
CA GLY A 28 -2.69 -18.39 1.45
C GLY A 28 -1.76 -17.68 0.46
N ARG A 29 -2.34 -16.90 -0.46
CA ARG A 29 -1.60 -16.02 -1.38
C ARG A 29 -1.51 -14.61 -0.80
N LEU A 30 -0.54 -13.82 -1.26
CA LEU A 30 -0.40 -12.41 -0.91
C LEU A 30 -0.66 -11.55 -2.14
N TRP A 31 -1.61 -10.63 -2.03
CA TRP A 31 -2.00 -9.71 -3.09
C TRP A 31 -1.65 -8.27 -2.73
N ALA A 32 -1.48 -7.42 -3.73
CA ALA A 32 -1.30 -5.99 -3.53
C ALA A 32 -1.99 -5.14 -4.60
N ILE A 33 -2.42 -3.95 -4.18
CA ILE A 33 -2.89 -2.87 -5.04
C ILE A 33 -2.63 -1.53 -4.35
N SER A 34 -2.42 -0.47 -5.13
CA SER A 34 -2.29 0.91 -4.63
C SER A 34 -3.07 1.87 -5.52
N ASP A 35 -3.09 3.14 -5.15
CA ASP A 35 -3.60 4.21 -6.02
C ASP A 35 -5.05 3.95 -6.47
N ILE A 36 -5.87 3.44 -5.55
CA ILE A 36 -7.28 3.17 -5.83
C ILE A 36 -8.11 4.46 -5.83
N HIS A 37 -7.60 5.58 -5.31
CA HIS A 37 -8.14 6.94 -5.48
C HIS A 37 -9.67 7.01 -5.36
N LEU A 38 -10.19 6.63 -4.19
CA LEU A 38 -11.62 6.51 -3.94
C LEU A 38 -12.37 7.84 -3.91
N SER A 39 -11.72 8.98 -4.14
CA SER A 39 -12.41 10.24 -4.45
C SER A 39 -13.15 10.17 -5.79
N PHE A 40 -12.67 9.35 -6.72
CA PHE A 40 -13.34 9.09 -7.99
C PHE A 40 -14.44 8.04 -7.86
N LYS A 41 -15.66 8.40 -8.23
CA LYS A 41 -16.83 7.52 -8.20
C LYS A 41 -16.60 6.19 -8.93
N ALA A 42 -16.00 6.24 -10.12
CA ALA A 42 -15.73 5.04 -10.92
C ALA A 42 -14.80 4.05 -10.22
N ASN A 43 -13.82 4.54 -9.43
CA ASN A 43 -12.93 3.67 -8.67
C ASN A 43 -13.63 3.09 -7.42
N ARG A 44 -14.55 3.83 -6.78
CA ARG A 44 -15.41 3.26 -5.72
C ARG A 44 -16.31 2.14 -6.25
N GLU A 45 -16.96 2.37 -7.39
CA GLU A 45 -17.77 1.35 -8.08
C GLU A 45 -16.93 0.13 -8.52
N ALA A 46 -15.63 0.32 -8.79
CA ALA A 46 -14.72 -0.78 -9.06
C ALA A 46 -14.40 -1.58 -7.80
N LEU A 47 -14.10 -0.90 -6.69
CA LEU A 47 -13.82 -1.52 -5.40
C LEU A 47 -15.00 -2.39 -4.91
N GLU A 48 -16.24 -1.94 -5.11
CA GLU A 48 -17.44 -2.72 -4.75
C GLU A 48 -17.47 -4.12 -5.40
N LYS A 49 -16.86 -4.27 -6.59
CA LYS A 49 -16.77 -5.52 -7.36
C LYS A 49 -15.62 -6.44 -6.93
N LEU A 50 -14.79 -6.02 -5.97
CA LEU A 50 -13.73 -6.86 -5.43
C LEU A 50 -14.31 -8.17 -4.87
N LEU A 51 -13.77 -9.29 -5.33
CA LEU A 51 -14.24 -10.63 -5.03
C LEU A 51 -13.64 -11.14 -3.69
N PRO A 52 -14.33 -12.05 -2.97
CA PRO A 52 -13.78 -12.65 -1.76
C PRO A 52 -12.57 -13.57 -2.01
N HIS A 53 -11.53 -13.38 -1.20
CA HIS A 53 -10.30 -14.17 -1.11
C HIS A 53 -10.04 -14.61 0.35
N PRO A 54 -10.92 -15.41 0.97
CA PRO A 54 -10.94 -15.57 2.43
C PRO A 54 -9.72 -16.31 3.04
N ASN A 55 -8.79 -16.80 2.21
CA ASN A 55 -7.53 -17.42 2.65
C ASN A 55 -6.30 -16.58 2.36
N ASP A 56 -6.46 -15.54 1.54
CA ASP A 56 -5.37 -14.74 1.04
C ASP A 56 -5.33 -13.42 1.83
N ASP A 57 -4.19 -12.75 1.77
CA ASP A 57 -3.99 -11.46 2.43
C ASP A 57 -3.82 -10.35 1.37
N LEU A 58 -4.12 -9.12 1.75
CA LEU A 58 -4.06 -7.95 0.86
C LEU A 58 -3.17 -6.86 1.42
N ILE A 59 -2.37 -6.25 0.55
CA ILE A 59 -1.63 -5.03 0.78
C ILE A 59 -2.28 -3.88 0.02
N LEU A 60 -2.69 -2.83 0.75
CA LEU A 60 -3.12 -1.54 0.22
C LEU A 60 -1.92 -0.57 0.28
N CYS A 61 -1.21 -0.39 -0.84
CA CYS A 61 0.08 0.32 -0.90
C CYS A 61 -0.07 1.84 -1.15
N GLY A 62 -0.89 2.50 -0.33
CA GLY A 62 -1.10 3.96 -0.37
C GLY A 62 -2.04 4.44 -1.47
N ASP A 63 -2.41 5.71 -1.36
CA ASP A 63 -3.33 6.42 -2.25
C ASP A 63 -4.69 5.71 -2.38
N VAL A 64 -5.23 5.29 -1.24
CA VAL A 64 -6.63 4.85 -1.08
C VAL A 64 -7.58 6.01 -1.38
N GLY A 65 -7.29 7.22 -0.91
CA GLY A 65 -8.06 8.42 -1.18
C GLY A 65 -7.74 9.53 -0.19
N GLU A 66 -8.37 10.71 -0.34
CA GLU A 66 -7.97 11.89 0.45
C GLU A 66 -8.67 12.07 1.81
N SER A 67 -9.39 11.06 2.32
CA SER A 67 -10.16 11.24 3.56
C SER A 67 -10.25 9.97 4.40
N ALA A 68 -10.47 10.14 5.72
CA ALA A 68 -10.74 9.05 6.64
C ALA A 68 -11.94 8.19 6.19
N GLU A 69 -12.97 8.80 5.60
CA GLU A 69 -14.11 8.06 5.06
C GLU A 69 -13.73 7.20 3.85
N HIS A 70 -12.86 7.69 2.96
CA HIS A 70 -12.33 6.85 1.89
C HIS A 70 -11.57 5.64 2.46
N CYS A 71 -10.76 5.83 3.51
CA CYS A 71 -10.10 4.73 4.20
C CYS A 71 -11.12 3.75 4.77
N ARG A 72 -12.19 4.21 5.47
CA ARG A 72 -13.25 3.34 6.01
C ARG A 72 -13.92 2.49 4.94
N VAL A 73 -14.26 3.09 3.80
CA VAL A 73 -14.87 2.38 2.66
C VAL A 73 -13.92 1.30 2.13
N ALA A 74 -12.65 1.63 1.92
CA ALA A 74 -11.64 0.68 1.45
C ALA A 74 -11.42 -0.47 2.42
N PHE A 75 -11.24 -0.15 3.70
CA PHE A 75 -10.91 -1.10 4.75
C PHE A 75 -12.07 -2.04 5.05
N THR A 76 -13.31 -1.53 5.04
CA THR A 76 -14.52 -2.37 5.11
C THR A 76 -14.50 -3.41 3.99
N LYS A 77 -14.40 -2.98 2.73
CA LYS A 77 -14.45 -3.91 1.60
C LYS A 77 -13.26 -4.88 1.58
N ALA A 78 -12.07 -4.42 1.92
CA ALA A 78 -10.87 -5.24 1.97
C ALA A 78 -10.96 -6.34 3.03
N THR A 79 -11.40 -6.00 4.25
CA THR A 79 -11.56 -6.96 5.36
C THR A 79 -12.74 -7.92 5.18
N GLU A 80 -13.77 -7.56 4.42
CA GLU A 80 -14.81 -8.50 3.97
C GLU A 80 -14.27 -9.55 2.99
N CYS A 81 -13.23 -9.21 2.22
CA CYS A 81 -12.72 -10.05 1.15
C CYS A 81 -11.48 -10.86 1.55
N PHE A 82 -10.58 -10.32 2.36
CA PHE A 82 -9.27 -10.91 2.66
C PHE A 82 -9.12 -11.24 4.15
N ARG A 83 -8.26 -12.23 4.44
CA ARG A 83 -8.02 -12.72 5.81
C ARG A 83 -7.29 -11.70 6.67
N GLN A 84 -6.15 -11.20 6.19
CA GLN A 84 -5.40 -10.12 6.81
C GLN A 84 -5.19 -9.01 5.77
N VAL A 85 -5.31 -7.76 6.21
CA VAL A 85 -5.01 -6.60 5.38
C VAL A 85 -3.87 -5.80 6.00
N PHE A 86 -2.97 -5.31 5.15
CA PHE A 86 -1.90 -4.39 5.47
C PHE A 86 -2.15 -3.09 4.71
N TRP A 87 -1.84 -1.95 5.31
CA TRP A 87 -1.96 -0.65 4.67
C TRP A 87 -0.72 0.20 4.95
N VAL A 88 -0.32 1.00 3.97
CA VAL A 88 0.64 2.09 4.14
C VAL A 88 0.06 3.38 3.56
N PRO A 89 0.39 4.57 4.09
CA PRO A 89 -0.09 5.83 3.55
C PRO A 89 0.59 6.14 2.21
N GLY A 90 -0.15 6.74 1.28
CA GLY A 90 0.39 7.51 0.17
C GLY A 90 0.36 9.00 0.45
N ASN A 91 0.64 9.84 -0.56
CA ASN A 91 0.56 11.29 -0.39
C ASN A 91 -0.91 11.77 -0.28
N HIS A 92 -1.85 11.09 -0.94
CA HIS A 92 -3.25 11.52 -0.95
C HIS A 92 -3.92 11.40 0.42
N GLU A 93 -3.63 10.37 1.21
CA GLU A 93 -4.15 10.26 2.58
C GLU A 93 -3.69 11.43 3.47
N LEU A 94 -2.53 12.03 3.16
CA LEU A 94 -1.93 13.12 3.92
C LEU A 94 -2.42 14.50 3.51
N TYR A 95 -3.31 14.59 2.51
CA TYR A 95 -3.86 15.86 2.08
C TYR A 95 -4.86 16.41 3.10
N THR A 96 -4.67 17.68 3.45
CA THR A 96 -5.70 18.48 4.10
C THR A 96 -6.45 19.27 3.02
N LEU A 97 -7.63 18.79 2.66
CA LEU A 97 -8.41 19.40 1.58
C LEU A 97 -8.84 20.84 1.93
N PRO A 98 -9.06 21.73 0.94
CA PRO A 98 -9.47 23.12 1.20
C PRO A 98 -10.72 23.26 2.08
N SER A 99 -11.67 22.33 1.98
CA SER A 99 -12.88 22.28 2.83
C SER A 99 -12.59 22.00 4.31
N GLN A 100 -11.39 21.53 4.62
CA GLN A 100 -10.93 21.16 5.96
C GLN A 100 -9.87 22.14 6.49
N LYS A 101 -9.62 23.26 5.79
CA LYS A 101 -8.50 24.17 6.12
C LYS A 101 -8.49 24.63 7.59
N ASP A 102 -9.66 24.90 8.17
CA ASP A 102 -9.78 25.52 9.50
C ASP A 102 -9.89 24.51 10.65
N HIS A 103 -10.29 23.27 10.36
CA HIS A 103 -10.65 22.27 11.38
C HIS A 103 -10.10 20.86 11.13
N GLY A 104 -9.52 20.63 9.96
CA GLY A 104 -8.94 19.35 9.58
C GLY A 104 -7.58 19.11 10.20
N THR A 105 -7.29 17.82 10.40
CA THR A 105 -5.96 17.32 10.74
C THR A 105 -4.97 17.62 9.60
N ARG A 106 -3.70 17.80 9.96
CA ARG A 106 -2.57 18.11 9.07
C ARG A 106 -1.36 17.28 9.46
N GLY A 107 -0.45 17.07 8.51
CA GLY A 107 0.83 16.39 8.73
C GLY A 107 0.73 15.08 9.49
N GLU A 108 1.55 14.91 10.51
CA GLU A 108 1.60 13.68 11.31
C GLU A 108 0.24 13.35 11.94
N GLN A 109 -0.53 14.35 12.37
CA GLN A 109 -1.88 14.11 12.92
C GLN A 109 -2.86 13.62 11.85
N LYS A 110 -2.68 14.03 10.59
CA LYS A 110 -3.47 13.51 9.48
C LYS A 110 -3.16 12.04 9.21
N TYR A 111 -1.88 11.69 9.24
CA TYR A 111 -1.43 10.30 9.16
C TYR A 111 -2.02 9.45 10.29
N LEU A 112 -1.91 9.92 11.54
CA LEU A 112 -2.42 9.19 12.71
C LEU A 112 -3.94 9.00 12.67
N GLU A 113 -4.71 9.95 12.14
CA GLU A 113 -6.15 9.76 11.90
C GLU A 113 -6.42 8.53 11.00
N CYS A 114 -5.65 8.35 9.93
CA CYS A 114 -5.78 7.18 9.06
C CYS A 114 -5.34 5.88 9.76
N VAL A 115 -4.30 5.93 10.60
CA VAL A 115 -3.86 4.79 11.42
C VAL A 115 -4.96 4.36 12.41
N GLU A 116 -5.63 5.31 13.09
CA GLU A 116 -6.73 4.97 13.98
C GLU A 116 -7.89 4.31 13.22
N VAL A 117 -8.21 4.80 12.03
CA VAL A 117 -9.21 4.15 11.16
C VAL A 117 -8.76 2.72 10.82
N ALA A 118 -7.51 2.50 10.43
CA ALA A 118 -6.99 1.16 10.14
C ALA A 118 -7.10 0.19 11.34
N ARG A 119 -6.81 0.69 12.55
CA ARG A 119 -6.91 -0.09 13.79
C ARG A 119 -8.34 -0.55 14.10
N GLU A 120 -9.36 0.25 13.79
CA GLU A 120 -10.76 -0.14 13.94
C GLU A 120 -11.13 -1.39 13.12
N PHE A 121 -10.40 -1.65 12.04
CA PHE A 121 -10.57 -2.81 11.15
C PHE A 121 -9.53 -3.93 11.36
N GLY A 122 -8.64 -3.80 12.35
CA GLY A 122 -7.56 -4.77 12.57
C GLY A 122 -6.53 -4.81 11.45
N ILE A 123 -6.40 -3.73 10.68
CA ILE A 123 -5.44 -3.60 9.59
C ILE A 123 -4.08 -3.22 10.15
N LEU A 124 -3.04 -3.89 9.65
CA LEU A 124 -1.66 -3.66 10.08
C LEU A 124 -1.04 -2.51 9.28
N THR A 125 -0.33 -1.63 9.98
CA THR A 125 0.17 -0.34 9.50
C THR A 125 1.68 -0.22 9.71
N PRO A 126 2.33 0.86 9.23
CA PRO A 126 3.74 1.13 9.55
C PRO A 126 4.01 1.30 11.05
N GLU A 127 2.99 1.53 11.88
CA GLU A 127 3.15 1.65 13.34
C GLU A 127 3.26 0.31 14.04
N ASP A 128 2.79 -0.78 13.42
CA ASP A 128 2.73 -2.11 14.02
C ASP A 128 4.01 -2.92 13.80
N GLU A 129 4.21 -3.98 14.57
CA GLU A 129 5.34 -4.90 14.38
C GLU A 129 5.25 -5.63 13.02
N TYR A 130 6.41 -5.92 12.42
CA TYR A 130 6.45 -6.63 11.14
C TYR A 130 5.99 -8.07 11.31
N THR A 131 5.19 -8.54 10.36
CA THR A 131 4.43 -9.79 10.52
C THR A 131 5.09 -10.91 9.75
N LEU A 132 5.34 -12.04 10.42
CA LEU A 132 5.76 -13.27 9.77
C LEU A 132 4.59 -13.82 8.94
N TRP A 133 4.82 -13.95 7.64
CA TRP A 133 3.86 -14.46 6.68
C TRP A 133 4.32 -15.81 6.15
N GLU A 134 3.51 -16.85 6.40
CA GLU A 134 3.83 -18.26 6.12
C GLU A 134 2.98 -18.85 4.98
N GLY A 135 2.41 -18.01 4.12
CA GLY A 135 1.67 -18.45 2.95
C GLY A 135 2.56 -19.00 1.83
N GLU A 136 1.96 -19.21 0.67
CA GLU A 136 2.63 -19.83 -0.47
C GLU A 136 3.78 -18.95 -0.99
N GLY A 137 4.99 -19.50 -1.07
CA GLY A 137 6.19 -18.74 -1.42
C GLY A 137 6.84 -18.01 -0.23
N GLY A 138 6.32 -18.15 0.98
CA GLY A 138 6.97 -17.76 2.24
C GLY A 138 7.95 -18.85 2.77
N PRO A 139 8.46 -18.70 4.01
CA PRO A 139 8.18 -17.61 4.94
C PRO A 139 8.83 -16.29 4.53
N CYS A 140 8.16 -15.16 4.79
CA CYS A 140 8.69 -13.81 4.62
C CYS A 140 8.16 -12.91 5.75
N LEU A 141 8.88 -11.83 6.08
CA LEU A 141 8.36 -10.79 6.98
C LEU A 141 7.75 -9.65 6.15
N ILE A 142 6.46 -9.37 6.34
CA ILE A 142 5.82 -8.20 5.72
C ILE A 142 6.15 -6.97 6.56
N ALA A 143 6.79 -6.00 5.93
CA ALA A 143 7.27 -4.77 6.55
C ALA A 143 6.60 -3.53 5.92
N PRO A 144 5.43 -3.11 6.42
CA PRO A 144 4.83 -1.82 6.06
C PRO A 144 5.72 -0.67 6.52
N ILE A 145 6.02 0.28 5.64
CA ILE A 145 6.86 1.45 5.91
C ILE A 145 6.23 2.73 5.39
N PHE A 146 6.63 3.85 5.98
CA PHE A 146 6.26 5.20 5.54
C PHE A 146 7.53 6.06 5.51
N THR A 147 7.89 6.59 4.33
CA THR A 147 9.17 7.30 4.11
C THR A 147 9.00 8.73 3.62
N LEU A 148 7.91 9.05 2.94
CA LEU A 148 7.74 10.33 2.21
C LEU A 148 8.90 10.53 1.19
N TYR A 149 9.32 11.78 0.99
CA TYR A 149 10.40 12.18 0.06
C TYR A 149 11.12 13.42 0.57
N ASP A 150 12.32 13.67 0.03
CA ASP A 150 13.20 14.77 0.45
C ASP A 150 13.77 15.58 -0.74
N TYR A 151 13.14 15.49 -1.92
CA TYR A 151 13.59 16.15 -3.15
C TYR A 151 14.99 15.73 -3.64
N SER A 152 15.53 14.61 -3.13
CA SER A 152 16.85 14.10 -3.55
C SER A 152 16.84 13.40 -4.90
N PHE A 153 15.68 13.01 -5.42
CA PHE A 153 15.48 12.49 -6.78
C PHE A 153 15.52 13.59 -7.87
N ARG A 154 16.17 14.71 -7.58
CA ARG A 154 16.59 15.72 -8.58
C ARG A 154 17.91 15.29 -9.28
N PRO A 155 18.22 15.84 -10.46
CA PRO A 155 19.55 15.70 -11.05
C PRO A 155 20.65 16.28 -10.16
N ASP A 156 21.83 15.67 -10.13
CA ASP A 156 22.92 16.07 -9.22
C ASP A 156 23.42 17.51 -9.46
N HIS A 157 23.28 18.03 -10.68
CA HIS A 157 23.66 19.41 -11.02
C HIS A 157 22.64 20.45 -10.54
N ILE A 158 21.44 20.04 -10.11
CA ILE A 158 20.42 20.92 -9.55
C ILE A 158 20.60 20.97 -8.04
N LYS A 159 20.86 22.17 -7.50
CA LYS A 159 20.92 22.39 -6.06
C LYS A 159 19.55 22.19 -5.42
N LEU A 160 19.53 21.72 -4.17
CA LEU A 160 18.29 21.48 -3.43
C LEU A 160 17.41 22.73 -3.35
N GLU A 161 18.01 23.89 -3.04
CA GLU A 161 17.29 25.17 -2.96
C GLU A 161 16.56 25.57 -4.24
N ASN A 162 17.03 25.07 -5.39
CA ASN A 162 16.49 25.38 -6.72
C ASN A 162 15.59 24.25 -7.26
N ALA A 163 15.38 23.17 -6.51
CA ALA A 163 14.71 21.97 -7.02
C ALA A 163 13.28 22.26 -7.48
N LEU A 164 12.49 22.96 -6.65
CA LEU A 164 11.10 23.31 -6.98
C LEU A 164 11.03 24.30 -8.15
N GLU A 165 11.91 25.31 -8.17
CA GLU A 165 11.98 26.26 -9.29
C GLU A 165 12.30 25.53 -10.60
N TRP A 166 13.27 24.60 -10.57
CA TRP A 166 13.60 23.74 -11.70
C TRP A 166 12.39 22.94 -12.18
N ALA A 167 11.58 22.33 -11.32
CA ALA A 167 10.38 21.62 -11.80
C ALA A 167 9.35 22.58 -12.42
N ARG A 168 9.15 23.76 -11.83
CA ARG A 168 8.19 24.77 -12.30
C ARG A 168 8.55 25.39 -13.65
N GLU A 169 9.82 25.36 -14.07
CA GLU A 169 10.21 25.78 -15.43
C GLU A 169 9.51 24.98 -16.54
N GLU A 170 9.05 23.76 -16.24
CA GLU A 170 8.26 22.91 -17.15
C GLU A 170 6.78 22.82 -16.74
N ASP A 171 6.29 23.75 -15.92
CA ASP A 171 4.93 23.76 -15.37
C ASP A 171 4.58 22.47 -14.58
N ILE A 172 5.59 21.84 -13.97
CA ILE A 172 5.44 20.63 -13.15
C ILE A 172 5.53 20.99 -11.66
N GLU A 173 4.46 20.74 -10.93
CA GLU A 173 4.41 20.84 -9.47
C GLU A 173 3.43 19.81 -8.90
N ALA A 174 3.82 19.11 -7.82
CA ALA A 174 2.91 18.22 -7.12
C ALA A 174 1.92 19.02 -6.24
N THR A 175 0.68 18.55 -6.18
CA THR A 175 -0.36 19.10 -5.31
C THR A 175 0.05 19.07 -3.82
N ASP A 176 0.93 18.14 -3.45
CA ASP A 176 1.57 18.04 -2.15
C ASP A 176 2.13 19.38 -1.64
N GLU A 177 2.66 20.23 -2.53
CA GLU A 177 3.22 21.53 -2.13
C GLU A 177 2.18 22.43 -1.47
N HIS A 178 0.90 22.19 -1.73
CA HIS A 178 -0.23 22.97 -1.23
C HIS A 178 -1.06 22.23 -0.17
N LEU A 179 -1.15 20.90 -0.25
CA LEU A 179 -2.09 20.10 0.56
C LEU A 179 -1.40 19.15 1.56
N LEU A 180 -0.14 18.77 1.34
CA LEU A 180 0.62 17.90 2.23
C LEU A 180 1.48 18.76 3.15
N HIS A 181 0.92 19.08 4.31
CA HIS A 181 1.59 19.87 5.32
C HIS A 181 2.51 19.00 6.18
N PRO A 182 3.74 19.44 6.50
CA PRO A 182 4.71 18.61 7.24
C PRO A 182 4.60 18.71 8.76
N ASP A 183 3.57 19.32 9.32
CA ASP A 183 3.44 19.52 10.77
C ASP A 183 3.62 18.19 11.55
N PRO A 184 4.35 18.16 12.68
CA PRO A 184 4.98 19.29 13.37
C PRO A 184 6.40 19.64 12.87
N TYR A 185 6.89 18.98 11.82
CA TYR A 185 8.22 19.18 11.26
C TYR A 185 8.29 20.47 10.46
N ALA A 186 9.47 21.11 10.37
CA ALA A 186 9.60 22.40 9.67
C ALA A 186 9.54 22.24 8.14
N SER A 187 9.74 21.02 7.63
CA SER A 187 9.66 20.72 6.20
C SER A 187 9.35 19.25 5.95
N ARG A 188 8.91 18.92 4.72
CA ARG A 188 8.76 17.53 4.26
C ARG A 188 10.08 16.76 4.29
N ILE A 189 11.22 17.45 4.11
CA ILE A 189 12.57 16.86 4.25
C ILE A 189 12.81 16.41 5.69
N GLU A 190 12.51 17.25 6.68
CA GLU A 190 12.69 16.90 8.09
C GLU A 190 11.76 15.76 8.51
N TRP A 191 10.51 15.78 8.04
CA TRP A 191 9.57 14.69 8.29
C TRP A 191 10.06 13.38 7.67
N CYS A 192 10.46 13.39 6.40
CA CYS A 192 11.08 12.26 5.71
C CYS A 192 12.27 11.71 6.53
N ASN A 193 13.16 12.57 7.01
CA ASN A 193 14.31 12.14 7.82
C ASN A 193 13.90 11.42 9.11
N ALA A 194 12.91 11.95 9.84
CA ALA A 194 12.42 11.33 11.08
C ALA A 194 11.75 9.97 10.82
N LEU A 195 10.99 9.86 9.72
CA LEU A 195 10.37 8.63 9.26
C LEU A 195 11.42 7.57 8.88
N LEU A 196 12.47 7.97 8.17
CA LEU A 196 13.57 7.09 7.78
C LEU A 196 14.31 6.54 9.00
N GLU A 197 14.62 7.39 10.00
CA GLU A 197 15.29 6.95 11.23
C GLU A 197 14.46 5.90 11.98
N THR A 198 13.15 6.11 12.08
CA THR A 198 12.25 5.17 12.74
C THR A 198 12.14 3.86 11.97
N THR A 199 11.99 3.94 10.65
CA THR A 199 11.89 2.77 9.78
C THR A 199 13.18 1.96 9.76
N GLU A 200 14.34 2.59 9.68
CA GLU A 200 15.66 1.94 9.73
C GLU A 200 15.86 1.17 11.05
N ARG A 201 15.42 1.74 12.19
CA ARG A 201 15.45 1.02 13.48
C ARG A 201 14.57 -0.23 13.44
N LYS A 202 13.35 -0.15 12.91
CA LYS A 202 12.43 -1.30 12.81
C LYS A 202 12.95 -2.39 11.85
N LEU A 203 13.40 -2.02 10.67
CA LEU A 203 14.00 -2.95 9.70
C LEU A 203 15.24 -3.64 10.27
N SER A 204 16.13 -2.89 10.93
CA SER A 204 17.33 -3.45 11.57
C SER A 204 16.97 -4.42 12.69
N ALA A 205 15.98 -4.08 13.52
CA ALA A 205 15.50 -4.96 14.59
C ALA A 205 14.88 -6.26 14.02
N ALA A 206 14.09 -6.15 12.97
CA ALA A 206 13.44 -7.30 12.33
C ALA A 206 14.46 -8.26 11.70
N VAL A 207 15.44 -7.75 10.96
CA VAL A 207 16.52 -8.57 10.39
C VAL A 207 17.37 -9.22 11.49
N ALA A 208 17.63 -8.52 12.60
CA ALA A 208 18.34 -9.09 13.73
C ALA A 208 17.55 -10.21 14.43
N ALA A 209 16.23 -10.07 14.54
CA ALA A 209 15.35 -11.07 15.16
C ALA A 209 15.08 -12.28 14.25
N HIS A 210 15.12 -12.10 12.92
CA HIS A 210 14.81 -13.12 11.92
C HIS A 210 15.86 -13.16 10.79
N PRO A 211 17.12 -13.53 11.08
CA PRO A 211 18.24 -13.39 10.15
C PRO A 211 18.09 -14.19 8.84
N ASP A 212 17.33 -15.30 8.88
CA ASP A 212 17.13 -16.19 7.73
C ASP A 212 15.79 -15.98 7.00
N VAL A 213 14.99 -15.00 7.43
CA VAL A 213 13.68 -14.71 6.83
C VAL A 213 13.77 -13.41 6.01
N PRO A 214 13.57 -13.46 4.69
CA PRO A 214 13.64 -12.26 3.86
C PRO A 214 12.45 -11.32 4.11
N LEU A 215 12.66 -10.03 3.85
CA LEU A 215 11.60 -9.03 3.97
C LEU A 215 10.78 -8.89 2.67
N ILE A 216 9.51 -8.54 2.84
CA ILE A 216 8.69 -7.85 1.83
C ILE A 216 8.52 -6.43 2.34
N ILE A 217 9.26 -5.48 1.76
CA ILE A 217 9.18 -4.07 2.16
C ILE A 217 8.05 -3.41 1.36
N VAL A 218 7.11 -2.79 2.07
CA VAL A 218 5.90 -2.21 1.48
C VAL A 218 5.87 -0.73 1.77
N GLY A 219 5.98 0.13 0.75
CA GLY A 219 5.94 1.57 0.93
C GLY A 219 5.45 2.26 -0.33
N HIS A 220 4.63 3.31 -0.19
CA HIS A 220 4.00 3.93 -1.35
C HIS A 220 5.00 4.51 -2.37
N TRP A 221 6.04 5.20 -1.90
CA TRP A 221 7.11 5.75 -2.73
C TRP A 221 8.14 4.69 -3.13
N PRO A 222 8.57 4.65 -4.40
CA PRO A 222 9.71 3.83 -4.83
C PRO A 222 10.97 4.10 -3.98
N LEU A 223 11.64 3.02 -3.53
CA LEU A 223 12.84 3.14 -2.70
C LEU A 223 14.11 3.50 -3.48
N ARG A 224 14.06 3.46 -4.81
CA ARG A 224 15.20 3.71 -5.70
C ARG A 224 14.87 4.70 -6.79
N GLN A 225 15.83 5.57 -7.10
CA GLN A 225 15.65 6.59 -8.14
C GLN A 225 15.53 5.98 -9.54
N ASP A 226 16.28 4.91 -9.83
CA ASP A 226 16.28 4.25 -11.15
C ASP A 226 14.95 3.56 -11.49
N LEU A 227 14.09 3.35 -10.50
CA LEU A 227 12.71 2.90 -10.68
C LEU A 227 11.75 4.04 -11.07
N VAL A 228 12.14 5.30 -10.95
CA VAL A 228 11.29 6.44 -11.29
C VAL A 228 11.45 6.80 -12.78
N LYS A 229 10.77 6.03 -13.66
CA LYS A 229 10.82 6.18 -15.13
C LYS A 229 9.65 7.03 -15.65
N LEU A 230 9.68 8.34 -15.39
CA LEU A 230 8.61 9.29 -15.74
C LEU A 230 8.84 9.95 -17.12
N PHE A 231 8.44 9.27 -18.20
CA PHE A 231 8.72 9.74 -19.57
C PHE A 231 8.05 11.07 -19.94
N LYS A 232 6.84 11.35 -19.43
CA LYS A 232 6.05 12.53 -19.80
C LYS A 232 6.29 13.73 -18.88
N VAL A 233 6.70 13.47 -17.64
CA VAL A 233 6.84 14.47 -16.56
C VAL A 233 8.11 14.19 -15.75
N PRO A 234 9.30 14.16 -16.37
CA PRO A 234 10.52 13.70 -15.71
C PRO A 234 10.87 14.52 -14.46
N ARG A 235 10.56 15.82 -14.43
CA ARG A 235 10.83 16.69 -13.27
C ARG A 235 9.92 16.41 -12.07
N PHE A 236 8.88 15.60 -12.24
CA PHE A 236 8.03 15.15 -11.12
C PHE A 236 8.77 14.16 -10.19
N SER A 237 9.95 13.66 -10.61
CA SER A 237 10.79 12.78 -9.78
C SER A 237 11.10 13.33 -8.39
N LEU A 238 11.08 14.65 -8.21
CA LEU A 238 11.29 15.33 -6.93
C LEU A 238 10.41 14.80 -5.79
N TRP A 239 9.18 14.41 -6.08
CA TRP A 239 8.19 13.97 -5.09
C TRP A 239 8.08 12.44 -4.99
N CYS A 240 8.98 11.70 -5.66
CA CYS A 240 8.85 10.26 -5.81
C CYS A 240 9.70 9.41 -4.85
N GLY A 241 10.41 10.02 -3.89
CA GLY A 241 11.16 9.29 -2.87
C GLY A 241 12.44 9.98 -2.42
N THR A 242 13.38 9.19 -1.90
CA THR A 242 14.66 9.66 -1.36
C THR A 242 15.81 8.73 -1.74
N LYS A 243 16.99 9.29 -2.03
CA LYS A 243 18.23 8.54 -2.29
C LYS A 243 18.73 7.77 -1.05
N LYS A 244 18.20 8.06 0.14
CA LYS A 244 18.63 7.40 1.40
C LYS A 244 18.18 5.94 1.50
N THR A 245 17.19 5.54 0.70
CA THR A 245 16.64 4.17 0.69
C THR A 245 17.17 3.30 -0.45
N GLU A 246 18.08 3.83 -1.28
CA GLU A 246 18.51 3.21 -2.56
C GLU A 246 19.03 1.77 -2.41
N ASP A 247 19.66 1.47 -1.27
CA ASP A 247 20.24 0.15 -0.97
C ASP A 247 19.49 -0.62 0.13
N TRP A 248 18.30 -0.16 0.54
CA TRP A 248 17.54 -0.82 1.60
C TRP A 248 17.12 -2.24 1.22
N HIS A 249 16.89 -2.53 -0.06
CA HIS A 249 16.54 -3.88 -0.51
C HIS A 249 17.67 -4.87 -0.25
N ASN A 250 18.93 -4.50 -0.52
CA ASN A 250 20.07 -5.35 -0.22
C ASN A 250 20.38 -5.35 1.29
N LYS A 251 20.46 -4.17 1.90
CA LYS A 251 20.81 -3.99 3.31
C LYS A 251 19.91 -4.80 4.25
N TYR A 252 18.62 -4.91 3.93
CA TYR A 252 17.65 -5.62 4.76
C TYR A 252 17.14 -6.92 4.14
N ASN A 253 17.88 -7.51 3.19
CA ASN A 253 17.57 -8.81 2.58
C ASN A 253 16.12 -8.90 2.06
N ALA A 254 15.68 -7.86 1.35
CA ALA A 254 14.34 -7.82 0.79
C ALA A 254 14.23 -8.77 -0.40
N LYS A 255 13.28 -9.70 -0.32
CA LYS A 255 12.87 -10.53 -1.47
C LYS A 255 12.03 -9.71 -2.45
N ILE A 256 11.15 -8.87 -1.91
CA ILE A 256 10.22 -8.04 -2.68
C ILE A 256 10.16 -6.64 -2.08
N VAL A 257 10.12 -5.62 -2.95
CA VAL A 257 9.75 -4.25 -2.58
C VAL A 257 8.51 -3.86 -3.38
N ILE A 258 7.49 -3.36 -2.69
CA ILE A 258 6.20 -2.98 -3.29
C ILE A 258 6.03 -1.48 -3.17
N SER A 259 5.66 -0.83 -4.28
CA SER A 259 5.32 0.59 -4.34
C SER A 259 4.10 0.88 -5.20
N GLY A 260 3.60 2.11 -5.10
CA GLY A 260 2.57 2.69 -5.96
C GLY A 260 3.07 3.99 -6.57
N HIS A 261 2.28 5.06 -6.41
CA HIS A 261 2.62 6.47 -6.62
C HIS A 261 2.82 6.89 -8.08
N LEU A 262 3.55 6.10 -8.86
CA LEU A 262 3.95 6.48 -10.22
C LEU A 262 2.79 6.34 -11.21
N HIS A 263 1.80 5.48 -10.90
CA HIS A 263 0.74 5.07 -11.83
C HIS A 263 1.32 4.35 -13.06
N ILE A 264 2.40 3.61 -12.87
CA ILE A 264 3.14 2.91 -13.92
C ILE A 264 3.37 1.46 -13.50
N ARG A 265 2.30 0.67 -13.61
CA ARG A 265 2.29 -0.76 -13.28
C ARG A 265 3.38 -1.53 -13.99
N ARG A 266 4.26 -2.17 -13.23
CA ARG A 266 5.35 -2.98 -13.76
C ARG A 266 6.00 -3.85 -12.69
N THR A 267 6.81 -4.79 -13.16
CA THR A 267 7.72 -5.59 -12.34
C THR A 267 9.15 -5.33 -12.83
N ASP A 268 10.05 -5.03 -11.91
CA ASP A 268 11.49 -4.92 -12.16
C ASP A 268 12.25 -5.94 -11.29
N TRP A 269 13.45 -6.31 -11.73
CA TRP A 269 14.37 -7.11 -10.92
C TRP A 269 15.71 -6.37 -10.85
N ILE A 270 16.12 -6.00 -9.65
CA ILE A 270 17.40 -5.34 -9.38
C ILE A 270 18.09 -6.15 -8.28
N ASP A 271 19.35 -6.50 -8.52
CA ASP A 271 20.06 -7.47 -7.69
C ASP A 271 19.21 -8.72 -7.48
N ASN A 272 19.02 -9.20 -6.25
CA ASN A 272 18.18 -10.36 -5.94
C ASN A 272 16.75 -10.01 -5.51
N THR A 273 16.32 -8.76 -5.71
CA THR A 273 15.03 -8.26 -5.27
C THR A 273 14.08 -8.03 -6.45
N ARG A 274 12.82 -8.45 -6.27
CA ARG A 274 11.73 -8.11 -7.20
C ARG A 274 11.04 -6.84 -6.74
N PHE A 275 10.92 -5.86 -7.63
CA PHE A 275 10.21 -4.60 -7.36
C PHE A 275 8.86 -4.63 -8.09
N GLU A 276 7.79 -4.31 -7.38
CA GLU A 276 6.43 -4.33 -7.91
C GLU A 276 5.79 -2.94 -7.76
N GLU A 277 5.49 -2.30 -8.90
CA GLU A 277 4.61 -1.15 -8.93
C GLU A 277 3.18 -1.67 -9.19
N VAL A 278 2.28 -1.40 -8.23
CA VAL A 278 0.96 -2.05 -8.13
C VAL A 278 -0.22 -1.08 -8.24
N SER A 279 0.01 0.10 -8.81
CA SER A 279 -0.98 1.17 -8.93
C SER A 279 -2.20 0.79 -9.76
N LEU A 280 -3.40 1.10 -9.32
CA LEU A 280 -4.59 1.12 -10.19
C LEU A 280 -4.62 2.41 -11.01
N GLY A 281 -4.47 3.54 -10.32
CA GLY A 281 -4.47 4.88 -10.88
C GLY A 281 -5.88 5.49 -11.06
N TYR A 282 -5.91 6.67 -11.65
CA TYR A 282 -7.14 7.40 -11.93
C TYR A 282 -7.98 6.69 -13.01
N PRO A 283 -9.32 6.87 -13.04
CA PRO A 283 -10.21 6.17 -13.96
C PRO A 283 -9.75 6.15 -15.42
N ARG A 284 -9.22 7.27 -15.94
CA ARG A 284 -8.74 7.37 -17.34
C ARG A 284 -7.48 6.55 -17.61
N GLN A 285 -6.66 6.26 -16.61
CA GLN A 285 -5.39 5.54 -16.78
C GLN A 285 -5.60 4.03 -16.96
N TRP A 286 -6.67 3.49 -16.37
CA TRP A 286 -7.03 2.07 -16.50
C TRP A 286 -8.32 1.85 -17.31
N GLN A 287 -8.85 2.89 -17.96
CA GLN A 287 -10.02 2.80 -18.85
C GLN A 287 -9.83 1.75 -19.96
N GLU A 288 -8.63 1.65 -20.54
CA GLU A 288 -8.35 0.63 -21.57
C GLU A 288 -8.47 -0.80 -21.01
N CYS A 289 -8.19 -1.01 -19.72
CA CYS A 289 -8.42 -2.31 -19.08
C CYS A 289 -9.92 -2.61 -19.03
N GLN A 290 -10.74 -1.63 -18.64
CA GLN A 290 -12.20 -1.76 -18.60
C GLN A 290 -12.79 -2.06 -19.99
N GLU A 291 -12.31 -1.38 -21.02
CA GLU A 291 -12.72 -1.60 -22.42
C GLU A 291 -12.37 -3.00 -22.91
N ARG A 292 -11.35 -3.63 -22.33
CA ARG A 292 -10.96 -5.04 -22.58
C ARG A 292 -11.71 -6.03 -21.69
N GLY A 293 -12.67 -5.56 -20.89
CA GLY A 293 -13.46 -6.39 -19.98
C GLY A 293 -12.75 -6.77 -18.68
N LEU A 294 -11.64 -6.12 -18.36
CA LEU A 294 -10.92 -6.32 -17.11
C LEU A 294 -11.49 -5.43 -15.99
N ASP A 295 -11.42 -5.90 -14.76
CA ASP A 295 -11.84 -5.14 -13.58
C ASP A 295 -10.77 -5.10 -12.47
N ILE A 296 -11.15 -4.65 -11.27
CA ILE A 296 -10.22 -4.53 -10.14
C ILE A 296 -9.57 -5.88 -9.77
N ASN A 297 -10.28 -6.99 -9.98
CA ASN A 297 -9.81 -8.33 -9.63
C ASN A 297 -8.68 -8.78 -10.57
N ASP A 298 -8.76 -8.42 -11.85
CA ASP A 298 -7.68 -8.66 -12.81
C ASP A 298 -6.46 -7.75 -12.55
N LEU A 299 -6.68 -6.62 -11.88
CA LEU A 299 -5.66 -5.63 -11.56
C LEU A 299 -5.09 -5.79 -10.14
N LEU A 300 -5.47 -6.82 -9.39
CA LEU A 300 -4.73 -7.22 -8.20
C LEU A 300 -3.38 -7.84 -8.61
N ARG A 301 -2.28 -7.35 -8.04
CA ARG A 301 -0.96 -7.96 -8.26
C ARG A 301 -0.79 -9.13 -7.30
N GLU A 302 -0.54 -10.31 -7.84
CA GLU A 302 -0.04 -11.42 -7.02
C GLU A 302 1.41 -11.15 -6.62
N ILE A 303 1.65 -11.01 -5.33
CA ILE A 303 2.96 -10.78 -4.73
C ILE A 303 3.59 -12.10 -4.33
N LEU A 304 2.87 -12.95 -3.60
CA LEU A 304 3.35 -14.30 -3.31
C LEU A 304 2.28 -15.35 -3.65
N PRO A 305 2.65 -16.42 -4.37
CA PRO A 305 4.01 -16.76 -4.84
C PRO A 305 4.55 -15.84 -5.96
N GLY A 306 3.66 -15.24 -6.75
CA GLY A 306 4.01 -14.32 -7.84
C GLY A 306 4.78 -15.00 -8.97
N PRO A 307 5.32 -14.24 -9.95
CA PRO A 307 6.11 -14.81 -11.04
C PRO A 307 7.42 -15.43 -10.55
N GLU A 308 7.85 -16.51 -11.23
CA GLU A 308 9.19 -17.07 -11.08
C GLU A 308 10.26 -16.00 -11.35
N THR A 309 11.33 -16.03 -10.56
CA THR A 309 12.45 -15.10 -10.76
C THR A 309 13.20 -15.49 -12.04
N PRO A 310 13.30 -14.60 -13.05
CA PRO A 310 14.02 -14.92 -14.26
C PRO A 310 15.52 -15.03 -14.00
N PRO A 311 16.27 -15.81 -14.82
CA PRO A 311 17.72 -15.83 -14.80
C PRO A 311 18.29 -14.40 -14.94
N ASN A 312 19.45 -14.12 -14.36
CA ASN A 312 20.04 -12.78 -14.32
C ASN A 312 20.12 -12.09 -15.70
N GLU A 313 20.44 -12.85 -16.74
CA GLU A 313 20.56 -12.37 -18.12
C GLU A 313 19.22 -11.95 -18.77
N LYS A 314 18.10 -12.26 -18.13
CA LYS A 314 16.73 -12.01 -18.62
C LYS A 314 15.92 -11.13 -17.67
N ARG A 315 16.58 -10.43 -16.73
CA ARG A 315 15.95 -9.50 -15.79
C ARG A 315 15.68 -8.16 -16.48
N ASP A 316 14.68 -8.16 -17.35
CA ASP A 316 14.15 -6.94 -17.98
C ASP A 316 12.91 -6.42 -17.23
N THR A 317 12.61 -5.13 -17.37
CA THR A 317 11.36 -4.55 -16.89
C THR A 317 10.18 -5.21 -17.60
N VAL A 318 9.23 -5.76 -16.83
CA VAL A 318 7.95 -6.28 -17.34
C VAL A 318 6.86 -5.25 -17.11
N TRP A 319 6.33 -4.66 -18.19
CA TRP A 319 5.21 -3.72 -18.11
C TRP A 319 3.89 -4.45 -17.86
N ARG A 320 3.16 -4.04 -16.82
CA ARG A 320 1.98 -4.74 -16.28
C ARG A 320 0.70 -3.95 -16.52
N ARG A 321 0.54 -3.42 -17.74
CA ARG A 321 -0.56 -2.53 -18.10
C ARG A 321 -1.95 -3.13 -17.87
N TYR A 322 -2.07 -4.45 -17.96
CA TYR A 322 -3.35 -5.17 -17.95
C TYR A 322 -3.45 -6.22 -16.82
N GLY A 323 -2.70 -6.03 -15.73
CA GLY A 323 -2.57 -7.00 -14.64
C GLY A 323 -1.12 -7.28 -14.29
#